data_AF-A0A013VHI3-F1
#
_entry.id   AF-A0A013VHI3-F1
#
_cell.length_a   1.000
_cell.length_b   1.000
_cell.length_c   1.000
_cell.angle_alpha   90.00
_cell.angle_beta   90.00
_cell.angle_gamma   90.00
#
_symmetry.space_group_name_H-M   'P 1'
#
loop_
_entity.id
_entity.type
_entity.pdbx_description
1 polymer ?
#
loop_
_entity_poly.entity_id
_entity_poly.type
_entity_poly.pdbx_seq_one_letter_code
_entity_poly.pdbx_strand_id
1 'polypeptide(L)'
;MRPSFGALVAAEAELGPLFDLVERAADGKLSLGDMAALFWHCLVDRERMDRETLGEAMLVVGLARLTPVLKTLLQQILAGK
;
A
#
# COMPACT_ATOMS: atom_id res chain seq x y z
N MET A 1 4.27 8.06 -2.01
CA MET A 1 3.47 7.06 -2.74
C MET A 1 2.75 7.76 -3.88
N ARG A 2 2.76 7.18 -5.08
CA ARG A 2 2.00 7.69 -6.22
C ARG A 2 1.34 6.49 -6.91
N PRO A 3 0.04 6.26 -6.69
CA PRO A 3 -0.66 5.24 -7.46
C PRO A 3 -0.70 5.65 -8.94
N SER A 4 -0.63 4.65 -9.81
CA SER A 4 -0.87 4.76 -11.25
C SER A 4 -1.72 3.57 -11.65
N PHE A 5 -2.38 3.61 -12.81
CA PHE A 5 -3.17 2.46 -13.26
C PHE A 5 -2.37 1.15 -13.24
N GLY A 6 -1.14 1.17 -13.78
CA GLY A 6 -0.27 -0.01 -13.78
C GLY A 6 0.14 -0.47 -12.37
N ALA A 7 0.39 0.45 -11.45
CA ALA A 7 0.69 0.12 -10.06
C ALA A 7 -0.52 -0.53 -9.36
N LEU A 8 -1.72 0.00 -9.60
CA LEU A 8 -2.95 -0.49 -8.99
C LEU A 8 -3.35 -1.87 -9.55
N VAL A 9 -3.19 -2.10 -10.85
CA VAL A 9 -3.38 -3.44 -11.44
C VAL A 9 -2.38 -4.45 -10.90
N ALA A 10 -1.11 -4.06 -10.74
CA ALA A 10 -0.09 -4.93 -10.16
C ALA A 10 -0.37 -5.24 -8.67
N ALA A 11 -0.86 -4.25 -7.92
CA ALA A 11 -1.29 -4.45 -6.54
C ALA A 11 -2.50 -5.39 -6.46
N GLU A 12 -3.50 -5.20 -7.31
CA GLU A 12 -4.70 -6.03 -7.36
C GLU A 12 -4.38 -7.49 -7.71
N ALA A 13 -3.41 -7.73 -8.60
CA ALA A 13 -2.94 -9.07 -8.94
C ALA A 13 -2.34 -9.83 -7.74
N GLU A 14 -1.80 -9.11 -6.76
CA GLU A 14 -1.19 -9.70 -5.55
C GLU A 14 -2.15 -9.72 -4.35
N LEU A 15 -2.97 -8.69 -4.19
CA LEU A 15 -3.83 -8.44 -3.02
C LEU A 15 -5.28 -8.90 -3.21
N GLY A 16 -5.66 -9.27 -4.43
CA GLY A 16 -7.05 -9.39 -4.84
C GLY A 16 -7.70 -8.02 -5.10
N PRO A 17 -9.02 -8.00 -5.35
CA PRO A 17 -9.76 -6.80 -5.75
C PRO A 17 -9.49 -5.60 -4.83
N LEU A 18 -9.28 -4.42 -5.42
CA LEU A 18 -9.04 -3.20 -4.63
C LEU A 18 -10.22 -2.82 -3.74
N PHE A 19 -11.46 -3.19 -4.12
CA PHE A 19 -12.64 -3.01 -3.26
C PHE A 19 -12.55 -3.86 -2.00
N ASP A 20 -12.22 -5.15 -2.11
CA ASP A 20 -12.02 -6.05 -0.98
C ASP A 20 -10.90 -5.54 -0.05
N LEU A 21 -9.83 -4.99 -0.63
CA LEU A 21 -8.73 -4.37 0.13
C LEU A 21 -9.22 -3.18 0.97
N VAL A 22 -10.05 -2.31 0.38
CA VAL A 22 -10.66 -1.15 1.06
C VAL A 22 -11.59 -1.61 2.18
N GLU A 23 -12.41 -2.64 1.95
CA GLU A 23 -13.28 -3.23 2.97
C GLU A 23 -12.48 -3.80 4.13
N ARG A 24 -11.41 -4.57 3.86
CA ARG A 24 -10.50 -5.07 4.91
C ARG A 24 -9.88 -3.93 5.71
N ALA A 25 -9.52 -2.83 5.07
CA ALA A 25 -8.99 -1.65 5.76
C ALA A 25 -10.04 -0.98 6.66
N ALA A 26 -11.27 -0.82 6.19
CA ALA A 26 -12.37 -0.26 6.97
C ALA A 26 -12.73 -1.12 8.19
N ASP A 27 -12.66 -2.44 8.04
CA ASP A 27 -12.90 -3.43 9.09
C ASP A 27 -11.75 -3.58 10.09
N GLY A 28 -10.61 -2.90 9.89
CA GLY A 28 -9.41 -3.07 10.71
C GLY A 28 -8.74 -4.44 10.55
N LYS A 29 -9.01 -5.14 9.44
CA LYS A 29 -8.48 -6.47 9.12
C LYS A 29 -7.28 -6.44 8.18
N LEU A 30 -6.81 -5.24 7.80
CA LEU A 30 -5.66 -5.10 6.92
C LEU A 30 -4.40 -5.59 7.63
N SER A 31 -3.73 -6.58 7.03
CA SER A 31 -2.48 -7.10 7.56
C SER A 31 -1.31 -6.16 7.26
N LEU A 32 -0.18 -6.35 7.97
CA LEU A 32 1.07 -5.66 7.62
C LEU A 32 1.54 -6.03 6.21
N GLY A 33 1.31 -7.28 5.78
CA GLY A 33 1.64 -7.76 4.43
C GLY A 33 0.82 -7.06 3.34
N ASP A 34 -0.48 -6.87 3.57
CA ASP A 34 -1.35 -6.10 2.66
C ASP A 34 -0.83 -4.67 2.47
N MET A 35 -0.47 -4.01 3.59
CA MET A 35 0.09 -2.66 3.57
C MET A 35 1.43 -2.60 2.83
N ALA A 36 2.33 -3.57 3.09
CA ALA A 36 3.65 -3.63 2.48
C ALA A 36 3.56 -3.84 0.97
N ALA A 37 2.70 -4.76 0.50
CA ALA A 37 2.48 -5.00 -0.91
C ALA A 37 1.85 -3.78 -1.61
N LEU A 38 0.82 -3.17 -1.01
CA LEU A 38 0.22 -1.95 -1.56
C LEU A 38 1.26 -0.82 -1.68
N PHE A 39 2.11 -0.67 -0.65
CA PHE A 39 3.16 0.33 -0.65
C PHE A 39 4.23 0.04 -1.69
N TRP A 40 4.68 -1.21 -1.80
CA TRP A 40 5.63 -1.64 -2.81
C TRP A 40 5.18 -1.24 -4.22
N HIS A 41 3.92 -1.50 -4.56
CA HIS A 41 3.39 -1.17 -5.88
C HIS A 41 3.19 0.34 -6.08
N CYS A 42 2.89 1.11 -5.03
CA CYS A 42 2.70 2.55 -5.14
C CYS A 42 3.98 3.38 -4.86
N LEU A 43 5.13 2.73 -4.70
CA LEU A 43 6.42 3.40 -4.48
C LEU A 43 6.93 4.03 -5.79
N VAL A 44 7.37 5.29 -5.71
CA VAL A 44 7.79 6.10 -6.89
C VAL A 44 9.18 5.70 -7.37
N ASP A 45 10.12 5.51 -6.44
CA ASP A 45 11.50 5.16 -6.75
C ASP A 45 11.79 3.75 -6.25
N ARG A 46 11.79 2.79 -7.19
CA ARG A 46 12.09 1.37 -6.93
C ARG A 46 13.52 1.01 -7.29
N GLU A 47 14.29 1.91 -7.89
CA GLU A 47 15.68 1.62 -8.30
C GLU A 47 16.62 1.57 -7.09
N ARG A 48 16.24 2.24 -6.00
CA ARG A 48 17.01 2.31 -4.75
C ARG A 48 16.40 1.51 -3.59
N MET A 49 15.35 0.73 -3.86
CA MET A 49 14.56 0.07 -2.84
C MET A 49 14.10 -1.30 -3.31
N ASP A 50 14.43 -2.34 -2.57
CA ASP A 50 13.83 -3.67 -2.73
C ASP A 50 12.73 -3.92 -1.69
N ARG A 51 12.06 -5.07 -1.82
CA ARG A 51 10.93 -5.43 -0.95
C ARG A 51 11.35 -5.64 0.51
N GLU A 52 12.54 -6.20 0.72
CA GLU A 52 13.06 -6.46 2.06
C GLU A 52 13.38 -5.15 2.78
N THR A 53 14.09 -4.24 2.11
CA THR A 53 14.44 -2.91 2.63
C THR A 53 13.19 -2.08 2.92
N LEU A 54 12.15 -2.17 2.09
CA LEU A 54 10.86 -1.52 2.37
C LEU A 54 10.23 -2.07 3.66
N GLY A 55 10.22 -3.39 3.84
CA GLY A 55 9.69 -4.04 5.04
C GLY A 55 10.43 -3.63 6.32
N GLU A 56 11.75 -3.62 6.28
CA GLU A 56 12.60 -3.15 7.38
C GLU A 56 12.38 -1.65 7.68
N ALA A 57 12.26 -0.82 6.64
CA ALA A 57 11.94 0.59 6.80
C ALA A 57 10.55 0.79 7.45
N MET A 58 9.56 -0.02 7.07
CA MET A 58 8.23 0.00 7.69
C MET A 58 8.29 -0.40 9.18
N LEU A 59 9.12 -1.37 9.55
CA LEU A 59 9.34 -1.77 10.94
C LEU A 59 9.94 -0.61 11.76
N VAL A 60 10.96 0.06 11.24
CA VAL A 60 11.60 1.21 11.89
C VAL A 60 10.65 2.40 12.04
N VAL A 61 9.82 2.67 11.03
CA VAL A 61 8.86 3.79 11.04
C VAL A 61 7.68 3.52 11.98
N GLY A 62 7.21 2.27 12.02
CA GLY A 62 6.11 1.81 12.87
C GLY A 62 4.71 2.18 12.36
N LEU A 63 3.72 1.34 12.70
CA LEU A 63 2.35 1.44 12.20
C LEU A 63 1.70 2.82 12.44
N ALA A 64 1.91 3.43 13.60
CA ALA A 64 1.32 4.73 13.93
C ALA A 64 1.67 5.83 12.91
N ARG A 65 2.87 5.77 12.31
CA ARG A 65 3.32 6.70 11.27
C ARG A 65 2.95 6.26 9.85
N LEU A 66 2.75 4.96 9.63
CA LEU A 66 2.36 4.40 8.33
C LEU A 66 0.85 4.52 8.07
N THR A 67 0.00 4.44 9.10
CA THR A 67 -1.47 4.50 8.95
C THR A 67 -1.97 5.79 8.27
N PRO A 68 -1.44 6.99 8.55
CA PRO A 68 -1.81 8.19 7.80
C PRO A 68 -1.47 8.10 6.30
N VAL A 69 -0.32 7.51 5.94
CA VAL A 69 0.09 7.30 4.54
C VAL A 69 -0.84 6.32 3.85
N LEU A 70 -1.19 5.22 4.53
CA LEU A 70 -2.18 4.26 4.04
C LEU A 70 -3.53 4.94 3.80
N LYS A 71 -4.01 5.75 4.75
CA LYS A 71 -5.27 6.50 4.61
C LYS A 71 -5.27 7.37 3.35
N THR A 72 -4.21 8.14 3.13
CA THR A 72 -4.08 8.98 1.93
C THR A 72 -4.11 8.14 0.65
N LEU A 73 -3.43 6.99 0.63
CA LEU A 73 -3.40 6.11 -0.53
C LEU A 73 -4.76 5.49 -0.84
N LEU A 74 -5.48 5.00 0.18
CA LEU A 74 -6.84 4.48 0.01
C LEU A 74 -7.80 5.56 -0.50
N GLN A 75 -7.67 6.80 -0.03
CA GLN A 75 -8.45 7.93 -0.53
C GLN A 75 -8.14 8.25 -2.00
N GLN A 76 -6.87 8.17 -2.40
CA GLN A 76 -6.46 8.37 -3.80
C GLN A 76 -7.05 7.30 -4.72
N ILE A 77 -7.02 6.03 -4.30
CA ILE A 77 -7.60 4.91 -5.03
C ILE A 77 -9.11 5.12 -5.23
N LEU A 78 -9.84 5.44 -4.16
CA LEU A 78 -11.29 5.66 -4.21
C LEU A 78 -11.69 6.92 -4.98
N ALA A 79 -10.87 7.97 -4.93
CA ALA A 79 -11.16 9.24 -5.60
C ALA A 79 -10.62 9.32 -7.05
N GLY A 80 -9.84 8.34 -7.50
CA GLY A 80 -9.19 8.34 -8.82
C GLY A 80 -8.14 9.44 -9.00
N LYS A 81 -7.28 9.66 -7.98
CA LYS A 81 -6.28 10.74 -7.94
C LYS A 81 -4.84 10.24 -7.83
#